data_AF-A0A519S4X2-F1
#
_entry.id   AF-A0A519S4X2-F1
#
_cell.length_a   1.000
_cell.length_b   1.000
_cell.length_c   1.000
_cell.angle_alpha   90.00
_cell.angle_beta   90.00
_cell.angle_gamma   90.00
#
_symmetry.space_group_name_H-M   'P 1'
#
loop_
_entity.id
_entity.type
_entity.pdbx_description
1 polymer ?
#
loop_
_entity_poly.entity_id
_entity_poly.type
_entity_poly.pdbx_seq_one_letter_code
_entity_poly.pdbx_strand_id
1 'polypeptide(L)'
;SFPNWIFALHFYRNSPYLTDVLFDRLQHYIYWQIKHVYSNIAFSRIAVRNNHALTETLMIFIGGLLFPKFHESAEWKKRGKQWFEEEINYQIYEDGTFLQFSMNYHRVVVQLLTWGIKLAEISDEQFSPAIYNKANKSLQFLLNCMNEETGWLPNYGNNDGALFFKLNDAHFRDFRPQLEALSYVLGLTWKYKTFEDIIWYGLKMPQGPSIEIQKGVNVYDDGGYYLFRNAHALNFIRCGNHKDRPGQADNLHMDLWIGDKNVLHDGGTYKYNSIPQDLKYFLGTRSHNTIMLGDHDQMKKGSRFIWYNWTQCEEAITEETAEYHLFRGTIDAFKELGKGIKHHRTVKIFKHEYVWEIEDRVSNKPSSLPIHQLWHTVYPEHLTFECKDGNEKIVTPLQHISESSPLYGLKETCTEFNFTTLSDSIRTTINFK
;
A
#
# COMPACT_ATOMS: atom_id res chain seq x y z
N SER A 1 -8.74 6.24 -21.19
CA SER A 1 -7.45 5.53 -21.28
C SER A 1 -7.56 4.42 -22.32
N PHE A 2 -6.45 3.97 -22.90
CA PHE A 2 -6.40 2.92 -23.95
C PHE A 2 -7.18 1.63 -23.62
N PRO A 3 -7.15 1.10 -22.38
CA PRO A 3 -7.95 -0.09 -22.03
C PRO A 3 -9.45 0.09 -22.22
N ASN A 4 -9.99 1.29 -22.00
CA ASN A 4 -11.42 1.57 -22.17
C ASN A 4 -11.84 1.44 -23.64
N TRP A 5 -10.94 1.72 -24.59
CA TRP A 5 -11.22 1.51 -26.01
C TRP A 5 -11.37 0.04 -26.35
N ILE A 6 -10.58 -0.85 -25.74
CA ILE A 6 -10.67 -2.30 -25.96
C ILE A 6 -12.03 -2.82 -25.47
N PHE A 7 -12.45 -2.43 -24.25
CA PHE A 7 -13.76 -2.79 -23.73
C PHE A 7 -14.90 -2.24 -24.60
N ALA A 8 -14.82 -0.96 -25.01
CA ALA A 8 -15.83 -0.35 -25.87
C ALA A 8 -15.95 -1.04 -27.22
N LEU A 9 -14.82 -1.30 -27.90
CA LEU A 9 -14.79 -2.02 -29.18
C LEU A 9 -15.36 -3.42 -29.03
N HIS A 10 -15.01 -4.14 -27.95
CA HIS A 10 -15.54 -5.46 -27.69
C HIS A 10 -17.06 -5.43 -27.45
N PHE A 11 -17.56 -4.49 -26.64
CA PHE A 11 -18.99 -4.33 -26.34
C PHE A 11 -19.82 -4.02 -27.60
N TYR A 12 -19.34 -3.09 -28.44
CA TYR A 12 -20.06 -2.63 -29.63
C TYR A 12 -19.75 -3.42 -30.90
N ARG A 13 -18.96 -4.50 -30.84
CA ARG A 13 -18.47 -5.23 -32.03
C ARG A 13 -19.55 -5.74 -33.00
N ASN A 14 -20.76 -6.00 -32.48
CA ASN A 14 -21.90 -6.50 -33.27
C ASN A 14 -22.95 -5.41 -33.54
N SER A 15 -22.67 -4.15 -33.17
CA SER A 15 -23.60 -3.05 -33.38
C SER A 15 -23.63 -2.66 -34.87
N PRO A 16 -24.82 -2.51 -35.49
CA PRO A 16 -24.90 -2.02 -36.87
C PRO A 16 -24.40 -0.57 -37.02
N TYR A 17 -24.24 0.15 -35.90
CA TYR A 17 -23.69 1.51 -35.88
C TYR A 17 -22.16 1.56 -35.85
N LEU A 18 -21.48 0.44 -35.58
CA LEU A 18 -20.03 0.33 -35.73
C LEU A 18 -19.68 0.10 -37.21
N THR A 19 -19.87 1.13 -38.03
CA THR A 19 -19.54 1.09 -39.46
C THR A 19 -18.03 1.00 -39.68
N ASP A 20 -17.60 0.51 -40.84
CA ASP A 20 -16.17 0.45 -41.19
C ASP A 20 -15.48 1.82 -41.05
N VAL A 21 -16.15 2.89 -41.50
CA VAL A 21 -15.65 4.27 -41.36
C VAL A 21 -15.45 4.66 -39.89
N LEU A 22 -16.39 4.28 -39.01
CA LEU A 22 -16.26 4.56 -37.59
C LEU A 22 -15.13 3.71 -36.98
N PHE A 23 -15.07 2.43 -37.34
CA PHE A 23 -14.06 1.50 -36.83
C PHE A 23 -12.64 1.91 -37.23
N ASP A 24 -12.43 2.32 -38.48
CA ASP A 24 -11.15 2.84 -38.96
C ASP A 24 -10.74 4.13 -38.22
N ARG A 25 -11.70 5.02 -37.98
CA ARG A 25 -11.46 6.23 -37.19
C ARG A 25 -11.07 5.90 -35.75
N LEU A 26 -11.72 4.92 -35.11
CA LEU A 26 -11.38 4.47 -33.77
C LEU A 26 -9.97 3.85 -33.73
N GLN A 27 -9.65 2.98 -34.69
CA GLN A 27 -8.31 2.42 -34.83
C GLN A 27 -7.25 3.52 -35.03
N HIS A 28 -7.54 4.55 -35.83
CA HIS A 28 -6.65 5.70 -36.03
C HIS A 28 -6.35 6.44 -34.71
N TYR A 29 -7.37 6.69 -33.88
CA TYR A 29 -7.16 7.31 -32.57
C TYR A 29 -6.36 6.40 -31.63
N ILE A 30 -6.65 5.10 -31.59
CA ILE A 30 -5.93 4.13 -30.77
C ILE A 30 -4.45 4.08 -31.18
N TYR A 31 -4.17 4.02 -32.48
CA TYR A 31 -2.83 4.05 -33.03
C TYR A 31 -2.04 5.27 -32.52
N TRP A 32 -2.60 6.47 -32.66
CA TRP A 32 -1.91 7.70 -32.23
C TRP A 32 -1.74 7.79 -30.72
N GLN A 33 -2.66 7.22 -29.92
CA GLN A 33 -2.48 7.12 -28.47
C GLN A 33 -1.30 6.21 -28.11
N ILE A 34 -1.20 5.01 -28.71
CA ILE A 34 -0.07 4.11 -28.47
C ILE A 34 1.23 4.76 -28.93
N LYS A 35 1.24 5.35 -30.14
CA LYS A 35 2.42 6.03 -30.70
C LYS A 35 2.88 7.19 -29.82
N HIS A 36 1.96 7.98 -29.28
CA HIS A 36 2.28 9.07 -28.37
C HIS A 36 2.95 8.55 -27.10
N VAL A 37 2.38 7.54 -26.45
CA VAL A 37 2.95 6.93 -25.24
C VAL A 37 4.32 6.32 -25.54
N TYR A 38 4.45 5.56 -26.64
CA TYR A 38 5.71 4.98 -27.08
C TYR A 38 6.80 6.05 -27.31
N SER A 39 6.47 7.13 -27.99
CA SER A 39 7.43 8.21 -28.32
C SER A 39 7.88 9.00 -27.10
N ASN A 40 7.11 8.99 -26.01
CA ASN A 40 7.37 9.74 -24.79
C ASN A 40 7.68 8.86 -23.57
N ILE A 41 7.84 7.55 -23.77
CA ILE A 41 7.99 6.56 -22.69
C ILE A 41 9.16 6.84 -21.75
N ALA A 42 10.20 7.54 -22.25
CA ALA A 42 11.35 7.97 -21.46
C ALA A 42 10.96 8.87 -20.28
N PHE A 43 9.91 9.67 -20.41
CA PHE A 43 9.45 10.52 -19.30
C PHE A 43 9.03 9.68 -18.09
N SER A 44 8.17 8.69 -18.28
CA SER A 44 7.70 7.83 -17.20
C SER A 44 8.78 6.86 -16.73
N ARG A 45 9.59 6.32 -17.64
CA ARG A 45 10.63 5.33 -17.30
C ARG A 45 11.93 5.90 -16.73
N ILE A 46 12.16 7.20 -16.87
CA ILE A 46 13.40 7.84 -16.39
C ILE A 46 13.08 8.91 -15.35
N ALA A 47 12.11 9.79 -15.61
CA ALA A 47 11.84 10.94 -14.74
C ALA A 47 10.79 10.67 -13.66
N VAL A 48 9.81 9.80 -13.92
CA VAL A 48 8.65 9.56 -13.03
C VAL A 48 8.36 8.06 -12.88
N ARG A 49 9.38 7.30 -12.46
CA ARG A 49 9.31 5.83 -12.32
C ARG A 49 8.38 5.38 -11.20
N ASN A 50 7.08 5.45 -11.45
CA ASN A 50 6.01 5.00 -10.56
C ASN A 50 5.04 4.09 -11.32
N ASN A 51 3.83 3.86 -10.78
CA ASN A 51 2.79 3.06 -11.43
C ASN A 51 2.45 3.49 -12.88
N HIS A 52 2.71 4.73 -13.30
CA HIS A 52 2.51 5.17 -14.68
C HIS A 52 3.44 4.44 -15.64
N ALA A 53 4.70 4.25 -15.28
CA ALA A 53 5.66 3.51 -16.13
C ALA A 53 5.20 2.06 -16.36
N LEU A 54 4.70 1.38 -15.32
CA LEU A 54 4.11 0.04 -15.44
C LEU A 54 2.87 0.05 -16.35
N THR A 55 1.98 1.03 -16.17
CA THR A 55 0.74 1.15 -16.94
C THR A 55 1.03 1.39 -18.42
N GLU A 56 1.95 2.31 -18.73
CA GLU A 56 2.29 2.72 -20.08
C GLU A 56 3.08 1.65 -20.83
N THR A 57 4.04 0.99 -20.17
CA THR A 57 4.78 -0.12 -20.78
C THR A 57 3.87 -1.31 -21.10
N LEU A 58 2.96 -1.65 -20.18
CA LEU A 58 1.94 -2.68 -20.45
C LEU A 58 0.99 -2.27 -21.58
N MET A 59 0.54 -1.01 -21.61
CA MET A 59 -0.28 -0.47 -22.70
C MET A 59 0.41 -0.63 -24.06
N ILE A 60 1.71 -0.32 -24.16
CA ILE A 60 2.49 -0.47 -25.40
C ILE A 60 2.54 -1.96 -25.80
N PHE A 61 2.82 -2.86 -24.86
CA PHE A 61 2.86 -4.31 -25.11
C PHE A 61 1.51 -4.81 -25.67
N ILE A 62 0.42 -4.51 -24.95
CA ILE A 62 -0.94 -4.92 -25.33
C ILE A 62 -1.36 -4.26 -26.64
N GLY A 63 -0.96 -3.01 -26.90
CA GLY A 63 -1.20 -2.31 -28.15
C GLY A 63 -0.61 -3.05 -29.36
N GLY A 64 0.65 -3.47 -29.26
CA GLY A 64 1.29 -4.28 -30.31
C GLY A 64 0.69 -5.68 -30.47
N LEU A 65 0.17 -6.25 -29.38
CA LEU A 65 -0.47 -7.57 -29.34
C LEU A 65 -1.86 -7.58 -30.00
N LEU A 66 -2.72 -6.64 -29.62
CA LEU A 66 -4.13 -6.59 -30.04
C LEU A 66 -4.35 -5.94 -31.40
N PHE A 67 -3.42 -5.11 -31.87
CA PHE A 67 -3.53 -4.42 -33.16
C PHE A 67 -2.38 -4.81 -34.11
N PRO A 68 -2.23 -6.09 -34.48
CA PRO A 68 -1.05 -6.58 -35.20
C PRO A 68 -0.88 -5.99 -36.62
N LYS A 69 -1.90 -5.31 -37.14
CA LYS A 69 -1.88 -4.69 -38.48
C LYS A 69 -1.25 -3.29 -38.50
N PHE A 70 -1.01 -2.64 -37.36
CA PHE A 70 -0.27 -1.37 -37.38
C PHE A 70 1.19 -1.63 -37.73
N HIS A 71 1.77 -0.71 -38.52
CA HIS A 71 3.13 -0.83 -39.03
C HIS A 71 4.16 -1.04 -37.91
N GLU A 72 4.01 -0.36 -36.77
CA GLU A 72 4.91 -0.45 -35.62
C GLU A 72 4.57 -1.55 -34.59
N SER A 73 3.53 -2.35 -34.79
CA SER A 73 3.02 -3.27 -33.75
C SER A 73 4.02 -4.31 -33.26
N ALA A 74 4.85 -4.85 -34.15
CA ALA A 74 5.88 -5.81 -33.77
C ALA A 74 6.92 -5.18 -32.81
N GLU A 75 7.32 -3.94 -33.07
CA GLU A 75 8.26 -3.20 -32.22
C GLU A 75 7.59 -2.83 -30.89
N TRP A 76 6.34 -2.34 -30.92
CA TRP A 76 5.58 -2.04 -29.70
C TRP A 76 5.42 -3.27 -28.81
N LYS A 77 5.05 -4.43 -29.38
CA LYS A 77 4.97 -5.68 -28.64
C LYS A 77 6.31 -6.03 -27.98
N LYS A 78 7.39 -6.03 -28.76
CA LYS A 78 8.74 -6.40 -28.28
C LYS A 78 9.23 -5.45 -27.17
N ARG A 79 9.17 -4.14 -27.42
CA ARG A 79 9.68 -3.12 -26.49
C ARG A 79 8.79 -2.94 -25.27
N GLY A 80 7.48 -2.91 -25.45
CA GLY A 80 6.53 -2.81 -24.34
C GLY A 80 6.71 -3.97 -23.36
N LYS A 81 6.85 -5.21 -23.87
CA LYS A 81 7.12 -6.40 -23.05
C LYS A 81 8.42 -6.25 -22.28
N GLN A 82 9.52 -5.98 -22.99
CA GLN A 82 10.84 -5.79 -22.38
C GLN A 82 10.80 -4.73 -21.26
N TRP A 83 10.21 -3.57 -21.52
CA TRP A 83 10.16 -2.47 -20.56
C TRP A 83 9.23 -2.75 -19.39
N PHE A 84 8.11 -3.45 -19.62
CA PHE A 84 7.24 -3.88 -18.53
C PHE A 84 7.97 -4.83 -17.58
N GLU A 85 8.76 -5.77 -18.11
CA GLU A 85 9.57 -6.66 -17.29
C GLU A 85 10.66 -5.92 -16.50
N GLU A 86 11.35 -4.97 -17.15
CA GLU A 86 12.34 -4.10 -16.50
C GLU A 86 11.71 -3.27 -15.38
N GLU A 87 10.51 -2.73 -15.59
CA GLU A 87 9.80 -1.96 -14.56
C GLU A 87 9.30 -2.85 -13.43
N ILE A 88 8.72 -4.03 -13.69
CA ILE A 88 8.30 -4.94 -12.60
C ILE A 88 9.50 -5.34 -11.72
N ASN A 89 10.64 -5.67 -12.33
CA ASN A 89 11.85 -6.06 -11.58
C ASN A 89 12.42 -4.91 -10.76
N TYR A 90 12.32 -3.67 -11.24
CA TYR A 90 12.76 -2.50 -10.50
C TYR A 90 11.77 -2.11 -9.39
N GLN A 91 10.47 -2.17 -9.69
CA GLN A 91 9.42 -1.55 -8.88
C GLN A 91 8.84 -2.45 -7.79
N ILE A 92 8.95 -3.78 -7.95
CA ILE A 92 8.58 -4.76 -6.94
C ILE A 92 9.88 -5.28 -6.30
N TYR A 93 10.03 -5.14 -4.99
CA TYR A 93 11.22 -5.58 -4.27
C TYR A 93 11.29 -7.11 -4.15
N GLU A 94 12.41 -7.64 -3.63
CA GLU A 94 12.60 -9.09 -3.56
C GLU A 94 11.65 -9.76 -2.56
N ASP A 95 11.14 -9.04 -1.56
CA ASP A 95 10.10 -9.52 -0.66
C ASP A 95 8.67 -9.44 -1.24
N GLY A 96 8.50 -8.85 -2.43
CA GLY A 96 7.21 -8.69 -3.10
C GLY A 96 6.49 -7.37 -2.84
N THR A 97 7.03 -6.51 -1.95
CA THR A 97 6.48 -5.18 -1.67
C THR A 97 6.79 -4.20 -2.81
N PHE A 98 6.09 -3.07 -2.84
CA PHE A 98 6.08 -2.13 -3.97
C PHE A 98 6.68 -0.77 -3.61
N LEU A 99 7.46 -0.19 -4.51
CA LEU A 99 8.27 1.01 -4.25
C LEU A 99 7.49 2.26 -3.79
N GLN A 100 6.18 2.33 -4.07
CA GLN A 100 5.37 3.50 -3.73
C GLN A 100 4.82 3.43 -2.31
N PHE A 101 5.11 2.35 -1.59
CA PHE A 101 4.71 2.13 -0.19
C PHE A 101 3.21 2.34 0.03
N SER A 102 2.38 1.94 -0.94
CA SER A 102 0.93 2.17 -0.93
C SER A 102 0.20 0.88 -1.30
N MET A 103 -0.74 0.46 -0.45
CA MET A 103 -1.58 -0.71 -0.73
C MET A 103 -2.45 -0.47 -1.97
N ASN A 104 -2.99 0.75 -2.12
CA ASN A 104 -3.83 1.09 -3.27
C ASN A 104 -3.04 1.07 -4.59
N TYR A 105 -1.83 1.62 -4.62
CA TYR A 105 -1.01 1.56 -5.83
C TYR A 105 -0.44 0.17 -6.10
N HIS A 106 -0.18 -0.62 -5.07
CA HIS A 106 0.19 -2.03 -5.26
C HIS A 106 -0.96 -2.84 -5.85
N ARG A 107 -2.22 -2.55 -5.49
CA ARG A 107 -3.40 -3.13 -6.15
C ARG A 107 -3.48 -2.80 -7.64
N VAL A 108 -3.10 -1.59 -8.05
CA VAL A 108 -2.99 -1.27 -9.48
C VAL A 108 -1.97 -2.19 -10.16
N VAL A 109 -0.82 -2.45 -9.54
CA VAL A 109 0.17 -3.40 -10.07
C VAL A 109 -0.39 -4.82 -10.16
N VAL A 110 -1.17 -5.28 -9.17
CA VAL A 110 -1.89 -6.56 -9.23
C VAL A 110 -2.81 -6.61 -10.46
N GLN A 111 -3.60 -5.57 -10.72
CA GLN A 111 -4.46 -5.51 -11.91
C GLN A 111 -3.67 -5.56 -13.22
N LEU A 112 -2.53 -4.87 -13.29
CA LEU A 112 -1.65 -4.86 -14.46
C LEU A 112 -0.99 -6.23 -14.68
N LEU A 113 -0.53 -6.90 -13.61
CA LEU A 113 0.04 -8.24 -13.66
C LEU A 113 -1.01 -9.26 -14.11
N THR A 114 -2.19 -9.26 -13.51
CA THR A 114 -3.29 -10.17 -13.90
C THR A 114 -3.62 -10.03 -15.37
N TRP A 115 -3.82 -8.79 -15.83
CA TRP A 115 -4.20 -8.55 -17.22
C TRP A 115 -3.07 -8.86 -18.19
N GLY A 116 -1.84 -8.46 -17.87
CA GLY A 116 -0.66 -8.73 -18.68
C GLY A 116 -0.40 -10.22 -18.82
N ILE A 117 -0.34 -10.96 -17.71
CA ILE A 117 -0.09 -12.41 -17.71
C ILE A 117 -1.16 -13.13 -18.53
N LYS A 118 -2.44 -12.78 -18.32
CA LYS A 118 -3.53 -13.43 -19.05
C LYS A 118 -3.48 -13.16 -20.56
N LEU A 119 -3.24 -11.91 -20.96
CA LEU A 119 -3.15 -11.55 -22.37
C LEU A 119 -1.92 -12.14 -23.07
N ALA A 120 -0.81 -12.30 -22.34
CA ALA A 120 0.36 -13.00 -22.84
C ALA A 120 0.03 -14.47 -23.09
N GLU A 121 -0.56 -15.16 -22.09
CA GLU A 121 -0.96 -16.57 -22.17
C GLU A 121 -1.84 -16.87 -23.40
N ILE A 122 -2.93 -16.11 -23.60
CA ILE A 122 -3.87 -16.37 -24.71
C ILE A 122 -3.31 -15.99 -26.09
N SER A 123 -2.16 -15.33 -26.14
CA SER A 123 -1.50 -14.89 -27.36
C SER A 123 -0.19 -15.65 -27.62
N ASP A 124 0.00 -16.80 -26.96
CA ASP A 124 1.20 -17.63 -27.04
C ASP A 124 2.50 -16.84 -26.71
N GLU A 125 2.39 -15.87 -25.80
CA GLU A 125 3.50 -15.10 -25.25
C GLU A 125 3.72 -15.46 -23.77
N GLN A 126 4.95 -15.28 -23.30
CA GLN A 126 5.29 -15.51 -21.89
C GLN A 126 6.23 -14.41 -21.38
N PHE A 127 6.01 -13.93 -20.16
CA PHE A 127 7.00 -13.09 -19.49
C PHE A 127 8.16 -13.91 -18.92
N SER A 128 9.23 -13.25 -18.50
CA SER A 128 10.32 -13.90 -17.80
C SER A 128 9.84 -14.52 -16.46
N PRO A 129 10.46 -15.63 -16.00
CA PRO A 129 10.10 -16.26 -14.73
C PRO A 129 10.13 -15.32 -13.52
N ALA A 130 10.98 -14.29 -13.57
CA ALA A 130 11.07 -13.26 -12.54
C ALA A 130 9.73 -12.55 -12.31
N ILE A 131 8.94 -12.30 -13.36
CA ILE A 131 7.64 -11.62 -13.26
C ILE A 131 6.65 -12.47 -12.48
N TYR A 132 6.58 -13.76 -12.76
CA TYR A 132 5.68 -14.68 -12.06
C TYR A 132 6.08 -14.81 -10.58
N ASN A 133 7.38 -14.85 -10.29
CA ASN A 133 7.89 -14.84 -8.91
C ASN A 133 7.50 -13.55 -8.16
N LYS A 134 7.73 -12.38 -8.76
CA LYS A 134 7.36 -11.08 -8.18
C LYS A 134 5.84 -10.96 -7.99
N ALA A 135 5.05 -11.40 -8.97
CA ALA A 135 3.59 -11.44 -8.88
C ALA A 135 3.11 -12.32 -7.72
N ASN A 136 3.69 -13.51 -7.55
CA ASN A 136 3.36 -14.40 -6.43
C ASN A 136 3.73 -13.76 -5.08
N LYS A 137 4.91 -13.12 -4.96
CA LYS A 137 5.31 -12.46 -3.71
C LYS A 137 4.43 -11.24 -3.39
N SER A 138 4.04 -10.45 -4.40
CA SER A 138 3.07 -9.37 -4.24
C SER A 138 1.69 -9.86 -3.80
N LEU A 139 1.21 -10.97 -4.38
CA LEU A 139 -0.03 -11.63 -3.96
C LEU A 139 0.05 -12.04 -2.48
N GLN A 140 1.14 -12.70 -2.06
CA GLN A 140 1.36 -13.13 -0.69
C GLN A 140 1.39 -11.95 0.29
N PHE A 141 2.13 -10.88 -0.03
CA PHE A 141 2.20 -9.69 0.81
C PHE A 141 0.83 -9.06 1.04
N LEU A 142 0.10 -8.75 -0.04
CA LEU A 142 -1.21 -8.12 0.07
C LEU A 142 -2.25 -9.04 0.73
N LEU A 143 -2.18 -10.35 0.46
CA LEU A 143 -3.02 -11.33 1.14
C LEU A 143 -2.74 -11.36 2.65
N ASN A 144 -1.47 -11.32 3.06
CA ASN A 144 -1.09 -11.32 4.47
C ASN A 144 -1.48 -10.03 5.19
N CYS A 145 -1.62 -8.91 4.47
CA CYS A 145 -2.21 -7.67 4.97
C CYS A 145 -3.76 -7.68 5.04
N MET A 146 -4.41 -8.66 4.41
CA MET A 146 -5.86 -8.66 4.21
C MET A 146 -6.62 -9.11 5.48
N ASN A 147 -7.67 -8.38 5.82
CA ASN A 147 -8.71 -8.85 6.72
C ASN A 147 -9.59 -9.89 5.99
N GLU A 148 -9.72 -11.09 6.53
CA GLU A 148 -10.35 -12.22 5.84
C GLU A 148 -11.84 -11.99 5.54
N GLU A 149 -12.57 -11.40 6.49
CA GLU A 149 -14.01 -11.19 6.42
C GLU A 149 -14.39 -10.08 5.44
N THR A 150 -13.70 -8.95 5.52
CA THR A 150 -14.02 -7.74 4.74
C THR A 150 -13.25 -7.66 3.42
N GLY A 151 -12.10 -8.35 3.32
CA GLY A 151 -11.15 -8.20 2.22
C GLY A 151 -10.37 -6.88 2.26
N TRP A 152 -10.49 -6.11 3.34
CA TRP A 152 -9.83 -4.81 3.47
C TRP A 152 -8.38 -4.97 3.93
N LEU A 153 -7.54 -4.05 3.51
CA LEU A 153 -6.16 -3.91 4.00
C LEU A 153 -6.04 -2.63 4.84
N PRO A 154 -4.94 -2.48 5.62
CA PRO A 154 -4.51 -1.19 6.12
C PRO A 154 -4.59 -0.13 5.02
N ASN A 155 -5.17 1.03 5.33
CA ASN A 155 -5.27 2.15 4.37
C ASN A 155 -3.94 2.92 4.32
N TYR A 156 -2.85 2.18 4.13
CA TYR A 156 -1.49 2.67 4.29
C TYR A 156 -0.92 3.17 2.97
N GLY A 157 -0.30 4.36 3.05
CA GLY A 157 0.29 5.07 1.93
C GLY A 157 -0.73 5.81 1.08
N ASN A 158 -0.22 6.44 0.03
CA ASN A 158 -0.99 7.26 -0.90
C ASN A 158 -2.18 6.50 -1.51
N ASN A 159 -3.39 7.02 -1.31
CA ASN A 159 -4.63 6.46 -1.83
C ASN A 159 -5.49 7.55 -2.47
N ASP A 160 -5.64 7.49 -3.79
CA ASP A 160 -6.43 8.41 -4.61
C ASP A 160 -7.69 7.78 -5.22
N GLY A 161 -8.05 6.59 -4.78
CA GLY A 161 -9.16 5.87 -5.39
C GLY A 161 -8.78 5.11 -6.66
N ALA A 162 -7.50 4.99 -7.02
CA ALA A 162 -7.09 4.23 -8.21
C ALA A 162 -7.61 2.77 -8.20
N LEU A 163 -8.44 2.46 -9.19
CA LEU A 163 -8.93 1.12 -9.50
C LEU A 163 -9.17 1.08 -11.02
N PHE A 164 -8.24 0.50 -11.77
CA PHE A 164 -8.25 0.63 -13.24
C PHE A 164 -9.36 -0.18 -13.90
N PHE A 165 -9.56 -1.41 -13.42
CA PHE A 165 -10.60 -2.31 -13.91
C PHE A 165 -11.61 -2.57 -12.79
N LYS A 166 -12.64 -1.72 -12.69
CA LYS A 166 -13.76 -1.96 -11.77
C LYS A 166 -14.73 -2.93 -12.45
N LEU A 167 -14.44 -4.23 -12.36
CA LEU A 167 -15.18 -5.30 -13.05
C LEU A 167 -16.36 -5.84 -12.24
N ASN A 168 -16.56 -5.35 -11.01
CA ASN A 168 -17.64 -5.75 -10.11
C ASN A 168 -18.11 -4.58 -9.23
N ASP A 169 -19.13 -4.84 -8.40
CA ASP A 169 -19.71 -3.91 -7.44
C ASP A 169 -19.26 -4.09 -5.98
N ALA A 170 -18.15 -4.80 -5.75
CA ALA A 170 -17.55 -4.91 -4.42
C ALA A 170 -17.15 -3.52 -3.90
N HIS A 171 -17.12 -3.39 -2.57
CA HIS A 171 -16.68 -2.16 -1.93
C HIS A 171 -15.25 -1.81 -2.37
N PHE A 172 -14.95 -0.53 -2.58
CA PHE A 172 -13.64 -0.09 -3.06
C PHE A 172 -12.47 -0.62 -2.21
N ARG A 173 -12.65 -0.78 -0.90
CA ARG A 173 -11.60 -1.30 -0.02
C ARG A 173 -11.45 -2.82 -0.04
N ASP A 174 -12.32 -3.56 -0.73
CA ASP A 174 -12.21 -5.02 -0.85
C ASP A 174 -11.20 -5.37 -1.95
N PHE A 175 -10.06 -5.96 -1.57
CA PHE A 175 -8.97 -6.33 -2.48
C PHE A 175 -9.13 -7.75 -3.03
N ARG A 176 -10.03 -8.56 -2.45
CA ARG A 176 -10.22 -9.97 -2.82
C ARG A 176 -10.48 -10.18 -4.31
N PRO A 177 -11.26 -9.36 -5.03
CA PRO A 177 -11.47 -9.60 -6.45
C PRO A 177 -10.17 -9.56 -7.28
N GLN A 178 -9.28 -8.60 -6.98
CA GLN A 178 -8.01 -8.46 -7.69
C GLN A 178 -7.00 -9.54 -7.25
N LEU A 179 -6.97 -9.90 -5.96
CA LEU A 179 -6.10 -10.96 -5.45
C LEU A 179 -6.53 -12.35 -5.93
N GLU A 180 -7.83 -12.63 -5.99
CA GLU A 180 -8.39 -13.86 -6.57
C GLU A 180 -7.98 -13.99 -8.04
N ALA A 181 -8.22 -12.95 -8.85
CA ALA A 181 -7.87 -12.98 -10.26
C ALA A 181 -6.36 -13.18 -10.48
N LEU A 182 -5.51 -12.55 -9.67
CA LEU A 182 -4.06 -12.76 -9.72
C LEU A 182 -3.68 -14.20 -9.31
N SER A 183 -4.32 -14.75 -8.29
CA SER A 183 -4.07 -16.13 -7.86
C SER A 183 -4.36 -17.14 -8.98
N TYR A 184 -5.46 -16.94 -9.72
CA TYR A 184 -5.86 -17.84 -10.80
C TYR A 184 -4.92 -17.79 -11.99
N VAL A 185 -4.46 -16.60 -12.42
CA VAL A 185 -3.47 -16.51 -13.51
C VAL A 185 -2.10 -17.09 -13.12
N LEU A 186 -1.80 -17.17 -11.82
CA LEU A 186 -0.60 -17.83 -11.30
C LEU A 186 -0.80 -19.34 -11.07
N GLY A 187 -1.99 -19.87 -11.38
CA GLY A 187 -2.31 -21.30 -11.21
C GLY A 187 -2.62 -21.71 -9.77
N LEU A 188 -2.90 -20.76 -8.87
CA LEU A 188 -3.23 -21.00 -7.47
C LEU A 188 -4.75 -20.98 -7.24
N THR A 189 -5.24 -21.84 -6.35
CA THR A 189 -6.68 -21.88 -6.00
C THR A 189 -7.00 -20.87 -4.90
N TRP A 190 -8.24 -20.37 -4.90
CA TRP A 190 -8.71 -19.33 -3.98
C TRP A 190 -9.79 -19.92 -3.06
N LYS A 191 -9.62 -19.78 -1.74
CA LYS A 191 -10.55 -20.35 -0.74
C LYS A 191 -11.45 -19.31 -0.07
N TYR A 192 -11.25 -18.03 -0.33
CA TYR A 192 -12.06 -16.96 0.23
C TYR A 192 -13.27 -16.68 -0.65
N LYS A 193 -14.03 -15.62 -0.33
CA LYS A 193 -15.14 -15.17 -1.17
C LYS A 193 -14.68 -14.96 -2.61
N THR A 194 -15.45 -15.51 -3.55
CA THR A 194 -15.20 -15.43 -5.00
C THR A 194 -15.95 -14.26 -5.63
N PHE A 195 -15.40 -13.70 -6.70
CA PHE A 195 -15.93 -12.53 -7.39
C PHE A 195 -15.99 -12.75 -8.90
N GLU A 196 -16.78 -11.93 -9.60
CA GLU A 196 -16.99 -12.08 -11.05
C GLU A 196 -15.78 -11.65 -11.90
N ASP A 197 -14.76 -10.99 -11.33
CA ASP A 197 -13.54 -10.58 -12.04
C ASP A 197 -12.90 -11.76 -12.78
N ILE A 198 -12.89 -12.95 -12.17
CA ILE A 198 -12.36 -14.17 -12.80
C ILE A 198 -13.09 -14.48 -14.11
N ILE A 199 -14.40 -14.21 -14.21
CA ILE A 199 -15.22 -14.44 -15.40
C ILE A 199 -14.83 -13.42 -16.48
N TRP A 200 -14.70 -12.15 -16.11
CA TRP A 200 -14.28 -11.08 -17.02
C TRP A 200 -12.88 -11.30 -17.61
N TYR A 201 -11.96 -11.88 -16.84
CA TYR A 201 -10.64 -12.29 -17.32
C TYR A 201 -10.63 -13.66 -18.05
N GLY A 202 -11.78 -14.34 -18.15
CA GLY A 202 -11.87 -15.67 -18.77
C GLY A 202 -11.08 -16.74 -18.02
N LEU A 203 -10.92 -16.58 -16.71
CA LEU A 203 -10.19 -17.48 -15.84
C LEU A 203 -11.08 -18.63 -15.39
N LYS A 204 -10.47 -19.80 -15.26
CA LYS A 204 -11.10 -20.99 -14.68
C LYS A 204 -10.33 -21.34 -13.41
N MET A 205 -11.02 -21.94 -12.45
CA MET A 205 -10.39 -22.41 -11.22
C MET A 205 -9.23 -23.35 -11.58
N PRO A 206 -7.99 -23.04 -11.18
CA PRO A 206 -6.84 -23.89 -11.47
C PRO A 206 -6.83 -25.13 -10.57
N GLN A 207 -5.90 -26.05 -10.83
CA GLN A 207 -5.73 -27.28 -10.03
C GLN A 207 -4.51 -27.20 -9.08
N GLY A 208 -3.93 -26.01 -8.90
CA GLY A 208 -2.77 -25.82 -8.03
C GLY A 208 -3.14 -25.68 -6.54
N PRO A 209 -2.13 -25.44 -5.69
CA PRO A 209 -2.34 -25.29 -4.26
C PRO A 209 -3.19 -24.07 -3.94
N SER A 210 -3.88 -24.12 -2.79
CA SER A 210 -4.64 -22.98 -2.31
C SER A 210 -3.73 -21.91 -1.72
N ILE A 211 -3.98 -20.66 -2.08
CA ILE A 211 -3.31 -19.52 -1.48
C ILE A 211 -3.91 -19.25 -0.09
N GLU A 212 -3.05 -19.08 0.92
CA GLU A 212 -3.47 -18.95 2.31
C GLU A 212 -2.84 -17.73 2.99
N ILE A 213 -3.63 -17.07 3.86
CA ILE A 213 -3.14 -16.06 4.78
C ILE A 213 -2.23 -16.76 5.80
N GLN A 214 -1.02 -16.25 5.96
CA GLN A 214 -0.03 -16.79 6.87
C GLN A 214 -0.24 -16.23 8.28
N LYS A 215 -0.35 -17.13 9.27
CA LYS A 215 -0.39 -16.79 10.70
C LYS A 215 1.05 -16.63 11.24
N GLY A 216 1.17 -16.05 12.43
CA GLY A 216 2.44 -15.78 13.08
C GLY A 216 3.08 -14.47 12.58
N VAL A 217 4.40 -14.47 12.50
CA VAL A 217 5.20 -13.31 12.10
C VAL A 217 5.48 -13.37 10.60
N ASN A 218 5.12 -12.32 9.86
CA ASN A 218 5.50 -12.14 8.46
C ASN A 218 6.35 -10.88 8.34
N VAL A 219 7.54 -11.01 7.75
CA VAL A 219 8.53 -9.94 7.64
C VAL A 219 8.82 -9.66 6.17
N TYR A 220 8.77 -8.37 5.81
CA TYR A 220 9.08 -7.86 4.48
C TYR A 220 10.12 -6.75 4.64
N ASP A 221 11.40 -7.13 4.72
CA ASP A 221 12.50 -6.22 5.10
C ASP A 221 12.82 -5.15 4.04
N ASP A 222 12.64 -5.45 2.75
CA ASP A 222 12.92 -4.49 1.68
C ASP A 222 11.89 -3.35 1.71
N GLY A 223 10.61 -3.70 1.88
CA GLY A 223 9.52 -2.73 2.05
C GLY A 223 9.44 -2.15 3.45
N GLY A 224 9.95 -2.88 4.45
CA GLY A 224 9.89 -2.60 5.88
C GLY A 224 8.49 -2.71 6.46
N TYR A 225 7.86 -3.88 6.28
CA TYR A 225 6.56 -4.21 6.86
C TYR A 225 6.67 -5.44 7.76
N TYR A 226 6.06 -5.37 8.93
CA TYR A 226 6.07 -6.44 9.92
C TYR A 226 4.63 -6.72 10.33
N LEU A 227 4.19 -7.94 10.06
CA LEU A 227 2.83 -8.38 10.36
C LEU A 227 2.86 -9.42 11.46
N PHE A 228 2.01 -9.25 12.46
CA PHE A 228 1.79 -10.24 13.51
C PHE A 228 0.33 -10.63 13.50
N ARG A 229 0.06 -11.86 13.08
CA ARG A 229 -1.30 -12.37 12.90
C ARG A 229 -1.55 -13.59 13.78
N ASN A 230 -2.59 -13.53 14.58
CA ASN A 230 -3.15 -14.69 15.28
C ASN A 230 -4.59 -14.93 14.82
N ALA A 231 -5.34 -15.76 15.54
CA ALA A 231 -6.72 -16.10 15.18
C ALA A 231 -7.70 -14.92 15.30
N HIS A 232 -7.37 -13.89 16.06
CA HIS A 232 -8.30 -12.82 16.43
C HIS A 232 -7.81 -11.43 16.04
N ALA A 233 -6.50 -11.25 15.82
CA ALA A 233 -5.90 -9.96 15.54
C ALA A 233 -4.86 -10.00 14.41
N LEU A 234 -4.79 -8.89 13.68
CA LEU A 234 -3.71 -8.56 12.75
C LEU A 234 -3.09 -7.24 13.20
N ASN A 235 -1.78 -7.26 13.41
CA ASN A 235 -0.98 -6.08 13.69
C ASN A 235 -0.15 -5.79 12.45
N PHE A 236 -0.19 -4.57 11.96
CA PHE A 236 0.61 -4.09 10.84
C PHE A 236 1.54 -3.02 11.36
N ILE A 237 2.86 -3.18 11.20
CA ILE A 237 3.85 -2.19 11.63
C ILE A 237 4.73 -1.81 10.45
N ARG A 238 4.94 -0.51 10.26
CA ARG A 238 5.87 0.04 9.30
C ARG A 238 7.23 0.30 9.96
N CYS A 239 8.33 -0.24 9.41
CA CYS A 239 9.68 0.18 9.78
C CYS A 239 10.68 -0.15 8.68
N GLY A 240 11.09 0.84 7.88
CA GLY A 240 11.99 0.52 6.77
C GLY A 240 12.68 1.71 6.14
N ASN A 241 13.58 1.36 5.24
CA ASN A 241 14.39 2.29 4.51
C ASN A 241 13.64 2.90 3.33
N HIS A 242 13.91 4.17 3.06
CA HIS A 242 13.43 4.83 1.86
C HIS A 242 14.55 4.83 0.81
N LYS A 243 14.51 3.83 -0.07
CA LYS A 243 15.28 3.79 -1.34
C LYS A 243 14.56 4.63 -2.41
N ASP A 244 13.24 4.55 -2.42
CA ASP A 244 12.35 5.28 -3.31
C ASP A 244 11.52 6.31 -2.53
N ARG A 245 10.89 7.25 -3.26
CA ARG A 245 10.27 8.45 -2.66
C ARG A 245 9.07 8.08 -1.76
N PRO A 246 9.10 8.40 -0.45
CA PRO A 246 7.95 8.20 0.44
C PRO A 246 6.82 9.18 0.15
N GLY A 247 5.58 8.75 0.45
CA GLY A 247 4.38 9.59 0.34
C GLY A 247 4.08 10.38 1.61
N GLN A 248 4.28 9.75 2.77
CA GLN A 248 3.90 10.25 4.10
C GLN A 248 5.06 10.11 5.09
N ALA A 249 5.01 10.84 6.20
CA ALA A 249 6.02 10.82 7.28
C ALA A 249 5.59 9.92 8.45
N ASP A 250 5.60 8.61 8.21
CA ASP A 250 4.80 7.64 8.97
C ASP A 250 5.57 6.38 9.42
N ASN A 251 6.90 6.43 9.44
CA ASN A 251 7.68 5.27 9.89
C ASN A 251 7.34 4.97 11.37
N LEU A 252 7.42 3.69 11.75
CA LEU A 252 6.96 3.16 13.04
C LEU A 252 5.45 3.26 13.29
N HIS A 253 4.64 3.64 12.28
CA HIS A 253 3.19 3.53 12.32
C HIS A 253 2.73 2.08 12.61
N MET A 254 1.63 1.95 13.34
CA MET A 254 0.96 0.69 13.61
C MET A 254 -0.54 0.75 13.33
N ASP A 255 -1.03 -0.24 12.59
CA ASP A 255 -2.45 -0.58 12.46
C ASP A 255 -2.74 -1.79 13.38
N LEU A 256 -3.90 -1.80 14.03
CA LEU A 256 -4.39 -2.92 14.84
C LEU A 256 -5.79 -3.30 14.40
N TRP A 257 -5.93 -4.52 13.92
CA TRP A 257 -7.20 -5.12 13.55
C TRP A 257 -7.59 -6.19 14.55
N ILE A 258 -8.86 -6.19 14.98
CA ILE A 258 -9.45 -7.23 15.84
C ILE A 258 -10.78 -7.64 15.21
N GLY A 259 -10.90 -8.93 14.85
CA GLY A 259 -12.02 -9.40 14.01
C GLY A 259 -12.06 -8.67 12.68
N ASP A 260 -13.20 -8.07 12.32
CA ASP A 260 -13.41 -7.25 11.13
C ASP A 260 -13.10 -5.75 11.31
N LYS A 261 -12.77 -5.31 12.54
CA LYS A 261 -12.56 -3.90 12.88
C LYS A 261 -11.09 -3.51 12.85
N ASN A 262 -10.76 -2.41 12.16
CA ASN A 262 -9.48 -1.72 12.31
C ASN A 262 -9.56 -0.76 13.50
N VAL A 263 -9.14 -1.21 14.68
CA VAL A 263 -9.35 -0.51 15.95
C VAL A 263 -8.33 0.59 16.20
N LEU A 264 -7.11 0.47 15.66
CA LEU A 264 -6.15 1.57 15.53
C LEU A 264 -5.76 1.67 14.08
N HIS A 265 -6.05 2.80 13.44
CA HIS A 265 -5.96 2.90 11.98
C HIS A 265 -5.14 4.10 11.51
N ASP A 266 -4.60 4.00 10.29
CA ASP A 266 -4.04 5.11 9.54
C ASP A 266 -5.06 6.23 9.26
N GLY A 267 -4.57 7.47 9.20
CA GLY A 267 -5.37 8.64 8.84
C GLY A 267 -5.79 8.69 7.38
N GLY A 268 -5.12 7.94 6.49
CA GLY A 268 -5.35 7.96 5.06
C GLY A 268 -4.80 9.21 4.37
N THR A 269 -5.18 9.41 3.11
CA THR A 269 -4.58 10.45 2.25
C THR A 269 -5.44 11.70 2.08
N TYR A 270 -6.76 11.58 2.20
CA TYR A 270 -7.74 12.62 1.86
C TYR A 270 -7.64 13.17 0.44
N LYS A 271 -6.80 14.18 0.18
CA LYS A 271 -6.67 14.85 -1.12
C LYS A 271 -5.24 15.30 -1.34
N TYR A 272 -4.71 15.08 -2.54
CA TYR A 272 -3.38 15.60 -2.92
C TYR A 272 -3.36 17.11 -3.14
N ASN A 273 -4.52 17.70 -3.43
CA ASN A 273 -4.68 19.14 -3.60
C ASN A 273 -5.77 19.62 -2.66
N SER A 274 -5.36 20.05 -1.46
CA SER A 274 -6.24 20.62 -0.44
C SER A 274 -5.59 21.84 0.21
N ILE A 275 -6.26 22.40 1.21
CA ILE A 275 -5.71 23.45 2.05
C ILE A 275 -4.45 22.96 2.78
N PRO A 276 -3.49 23.86 3.09
CA PRO A 276 -2.22 23.48 3.71
C PRO A 276 -2.36 22.68 5.01
N GLN A 277 -3.42 22.93 5.79
CA GLN A 277 -3.67 22.23 7.05
C GLN A 277 -3.97 20.75 6.84
N ASP A 278 -4.85 20.41 5.90
CA ASP A 278 -5.15 19.01 5.56
C ASP A 278 -3.90 18.31 5.03
N LEU A 279 -3.14 18.98 4.14
CA LEU A 279 -1.90 18.42 3.59
C LEU A 279 -0.84 18.18 4.67
N LYS A 280 -0.73 19.08 5.66
CA LYS A 280 0.18 18.90 6.80
C LYS A 280 -0.27 17.71 7.66
N TYR A 281 -1.56 17.55 7.89
CA TYR A 281 -2.10 16.49 8.74
C TYR A 281 -2.01 15.10 8.08
N PHE A 282 -2.62 14.92 6.90
CA PHE A 282 -2.73 13.60 6.23
C PHE A 282 -1.44 13.11 5.58
N LEU A 283 -0.50 14.01 5.26
CA LEU A 283 0.82 13.59 4.76
C LEU A 283 1.88 13.54 5.87
N GLY A 284 1.69 14.33 6.93
CA GLY A 284 2.60 14.41 8.07
C GLY A 284 2.36 13.31 9.09
N THR A 285 3.22 13.26 10.09
CA THR A 285 3.26 12.25 11.15
C THR A 285 2.01 12.25 12.03
N ARG A 286 1.35 13.41 12.16
CA ARG A 286 0.24 13.60 13.09
C ARG A 286 -0.93 12.64 12.88
N SER A 287 -1.23 12.24 11.64
CA SER A 287 -2.37 11.38 11.34
C SER A 287 -2.05 9.88 11.44
N HIS A 288 -0.90 9.52 12.00
CA HIS A 288 -0.42 8.14 12.12
C HIS A 288 -0.21 7.73 13.59
N ASN A 289 -0.36 6.44 13.87
CA ASN A 289 -0.11 5.85 15.18
C ASN A 289 1.39 5.70 15.46
N THR A 290 2.09 6.81 15.67
CA THR A 290 3.52 6.90 15.93
C THR A 290 3.80 8.11 16.85
N ILE A 291 5.05 8.57 16.97
CA ILE A 291 5.38 9.75 17.77
C ILE A 291 5.74 10.98 16.93
N MET A 292 5.40 12.16 17.44
CA MET A 292 5.94 13.46 17.02
C MET A 292 6.90 14.02 18.09
N LEU A 293 7.78 14.93 17.66
CA LEU A 293 8.58 15.77 18.57
C LEU A 293 8.09 17.21 18.50
N GLY A 294 7.37 17.66 19.53
CA GLY A 294 6.60 18.90 19.47
C GLY A 294 5.67 18.91 18.24
N ASP A 295 5.70 19.98 17.46
CA ASP A 295 4.88 20.12 16.25
C ASP A 295 5.55 19.64 14.95
N HIS A 296 6.63 18.85 15.07
CA HIS A 296 7.46 18.44 13.93
C HIS A 296 7.16 17.01 13.47
N ASP A 297 7.04 16.85 12.15
CA ASP A 297 7.00 15.56 11.48
C ASP A 297 8.37 14.85 11.51
N GLN A 298 8.37 13.53 11.37
CA GLN A 298 9.59 12.71 11.31
C GLN A 298 10.52 13.10 10.14
N MET A 299 9.95 13.67 9.08
CA MET A 299 10.64 14.17 7.90
C MET A 299 10.30 15.64 7.67
N LYS A 300 11.11 16.36 6.87
CA LYS A 300 10.82 17.77 6.54
C LYS A 300 9.98 17.86 5.28
N LYS A 301 8.78 18.44 5.38
CA LYS A 301 7.89 18.63 4.22
C LYS A 301 8.49 19.61 3.21
N GLY A 302 8.59 19.19 1.96
CA GLY A 302 8.92 20.04 0.80
C GLY A 302 7.68 20.40 -0.03
N SER A 303 7.90 20.96 -1.22
CA SER A 303 6.80 21.31 -2.13
C SER A 303 6.11 20.05 -2.68
N ARG A 304 4.78 20.13 -2.89
CA ARG A 304 3.97 19.05 -3.49
C ARG A 304 4.22 17.68 -2.84
N PHE A 305 4.77 16.72 -3.57
CA PHE A 305 5.03 15.34 -3.12
C PHE A 305 6.44 15.12 -2.54
N ILE A 306 7.19 16.20 -2.28
CA ILE A 306 8.58 16.10 -1.80
C ILE A 306 8.59 16.05 -0.27
N TRP A 307 9.39 15.12 0.24
CA TRP A 307 9.91 15.09 1.60
C TRP A 307 11.42 15.26 1.53
N TYR A 308 12.01 15.95 2.47
CA TYR A 308 13.45 16.01 2.70
C TYR A 308 13.79 15.22 3.97
N ASN A 309 15.06 14.88 4.12
CA ASN A 309 15.55 14.18 5.32
C ASN A 309 14.81 12.86 5.56
N TRP A 310 14.70 12.02 4.52
CA TRP A 310 13.95 10.77 4.61
C TRP A 310 14.41 9.94 5.81
N THR A 311 13.44 9.44 6.57
CA THR A 311 13.70 8.52 7.66
C THR A 311 14.36 7.26 7.12
N GLN A 312 15.25 6.67 7.91
CA GLN A 312 15.93 5.42 7.53
C GLN A 312 15.83 4.45 8.71
N CYS A 313 15.54 3.19 8.41
CA CYS A 313 15.52 2.12 9.40
C CYS A 313 16.95 1.68 9.68
N GLU A 314 17.37 1.83 10.92
CA GLU A 314 18.67 1.33 11.38
C GLU A 314 18.58 -0.12 11.85
N GLU A 315 17.48 -0.47 12.51
CA GLU A 315 17.28 -1.79 13.09
C GLU A 315 15.79 -2.13 13.08
N ALA A 316 15.47 -3.38 12.75
CA ALA A 316 14.16 -3.95 12.96
C ALA A 316 14.33 -5.42 13.32
N ILE A 317 13.84 -5.80 14.51
CA ILE A 317 13.99 -7.14 15.07
C ILE A 317 12.61 -7.63 15.48
N THR A 318 12.34 -8.90 15.17
CA THR A 318 11.17 -9.61 15.69
C THR A 318 11.62 -10.77 16.58
N GLU A 319 10.90 -10.96 17.67
CA GLU A 319 11.08 -12.10 18.56
C GLU A 319 9.72 -12.74 18.87
N GLU A 320 9.72 -14.02 19.16
CA GLU A 320 8.53 -14.76 19.53
C GLU A 320 8.78 -15.62 20.76
N THR A 321 7.90 -15.51 21.73
CA THR A 321 7.86 -16.36 22.93
C THR A 321 6.52 -17.09 23.01
N ALA A 322 6.33 -17.94 24.02
CA ALA A 322 5.01 -18.55 24.27
C ALA A 322 3.92 -17.52 24.62
N GLU A 323 4.31 -16.39 25.22
CA GLU A 323 3.39 -15.39 25.79
C GLU A 323 3.12 -14.21 24.85
N TYR A 324 4.12 -13.79 24.06
CA TYR A 324 4.01 -12.61 23.23
C TYR A 324 4.86 -12.68 21.96
N HIS A 325 4.46 -11.90 20.97
CA HIS A 325 5.34 -11.45 19.89
C HIS A 325 5.96 -10.11 20.27
N LEU A 326 7.19 -9.87 19.82
CA LEU A 326 7.91 -8.62 20.04
C LEU A 326 8.38 -8.07 18.71
N PHE A 327 8.19 -6.76 18.54
CA PHE A 327 8.83 -5.98 17.51
C PHE A 327 9.70 -4.91 18.17
N ARG A 328 10.92 -4.71 17.69
CA ARG A 328 11.79 -3.58 18.04
C ARG A 328 12.25 -2.92 16.75
N GLY A 329 11.90 -1.65 16.56
CA GLY A 329 12.30 -0.85 15.41
C GLY A 329 13.05 0.40 15.84
N THR A 330 14.09 0.76 15.11
CA THR A 330 14.82 2.01 15.28
C THR A 330 14.92 2.73 13.94
N ILE A 331 14.52 3.99 13.91
CA ILE A 331 14.67 4.86 12.75
C ILE A 331 15.50 6.10 13.08
N ASP A 332 16.30 6.54 12.11
CA ASP A 332 16.91 7.87 12.07
C ASP A 332 15.86 8.87 11.55
N ALA A 333 15.43 9.80 12.40
CA ALA A 333 14.28 10.68 12.16
C ALA A 333 14.53 12.10 12.67
N PHE A 334 13.64 13.04 12.35
CA PHE A 334 13.68 14.42 12.86
C PHE A 334 14.99 15.16 12.58
N LYS A 335 15.70 14.85 11.49
CA LYS A 335 17.04 15.39 11.17
C LYS A 335 17.09 16.92 11.06
N GLU A 336 15.95 17.57 10.87
CA GLU A 336 15.83 19.03 10.88
C GLU A 336 16.04 19.63 12.28
N LEU A 337 15.79 18.86 13.33
CA LEU A 337 15.88 19.32 14.73
C LEU A 337 17.25 19.07 15.35
N GLY A 338 18.05 18.19 14.77
CA GLY A 338 19.36 17.82 15.30
C GLY A 338 19.96 16.62 14.60
N LYS A 339 21.27 16.40 14.81
CA LYS A 339 21.98 15.24 14.25
C LYS A 339 21.78 14.02 15.14
N GLY A 340 21.51 12.87 14.50
CA GLY A 340 21.47 11.58 15.17
C GLY A 340 20.28 11.39 16.11
N ILE A 341 19.17 12.08 15.86
CA ILE A 341 17.92 11.84 16.60
C ILE A 341 17.37 10.50 16.12
N LYS A 342 17.17 9.58 17.07
CA LYS A 342 16.69 8.23 16.77
C LYS A 342 15.40 7.96 17.49
N HIS A 343 14.38 7.53 16.77
CA HIS A 343 13.13 7.04 17.35
C HIS A 343 13.19 5.52 17.41
N HIS A 344 13.16 5.01 18.64
CA HIS A 344 13.07 3.60 18.97
C HIS A 344 11.63 3.28 19.37
N ARG A 345 11.06 2.22 18.81
CA ARG A 345 9.76 1.69 19.20
C ARG A 345 9.88 0.21 19.52
N THR A 346 9.41 -0.18 20.69
CA THR A 346 9.18 -1.58 21.06
C THR A 346 7.68 -1.82 21.13
N VAL A 347 7.18 -2.83 20.41
CA VAL A 347 5.78 -3.26 20.47
C VAL A 347 5.76 -4.71 20.94
N LYS A 348 5.10 -4.96 22.07
CA LYS A 348 4.88 -6.29 22.61
C LYS A 348 3.40 -6.62 22.48
N ILE A 349 3.12 -7.74 21.80
CA ILE A 349 1.78 -8.19 21.42
C ILE A 349 1.50 -9.48 22.18
N PHE A 350 0.65 -9.43 23.19
CA PHE A 350 0.32 -10.63 23.97
C PHE A 350 -0.55 -11.59 23.14
N LYS A 351 -0.27 -12.89 23.25
CA LYS A 351 -0.90 -13.92 22.41
C LYS A 351 -2.25 -14.39 22.92
N HIS A 352 -2.44 -14.34 24.24
CA HIS A 352 -3.59 -14.93 24.93
C HIS A 352 -4.53 -13.88 25.53
N GLU A 353 -4.24 -12.60 25.31
CA GLU A 353 -4.98 -11.46 25.84
C GLU A 353 -5.01 -10.35 24.79
N TYR A 354 -6.03 -9.50 24.82
CA TYR A 354 -6.11 -8.32 23.97
C TYR A 354 -5.35 -7.14 24.57
N VAL A 355 -4.04 -7.34 24.75
CA VAL A 355 -3.14 -6.40 25.39
C VAL A 355 -1.93 -6.14 24.50
N TRP A 356 -1.57 -4.86 24.38
CA TRP A 356 -0.40 -4.39 23.67
C TRP A 356 0.39 -3.44 24.55
N GLU A 357 1.70 -3.67 24.70
CA GLU A 357 2.61 -2.72 25.36
C GLU A 357 3.48 -2.06 24.29
N ILE A 358 3.42 -0.74 24.20
CA ILE A 358 4.20 0.05 23.26
C ILE A 358 5.08 1.02 24.02
N GLU A 359 6.39 0.90 23.85
CA GLU A 359 7.36 1.84 24.38
C GLU A 359 8.04 2.59 23.23
N ASP A 360 7.94 3.90 23.26
CA ASP A 360 8.69 4.79 22.39
C ASP A 360 9.78 5.50 23.18
N ARG A 361 11.00 5.50 22.64
CA ARG A 361 12.14 6.25 23.17
C ARG A 361 12.76 7.07 22.06
N VAL A 362 13.15 8.30 22.37
CA VAL A 362 13.86 9.17 21.42
C VAL A 362 15.23 9.52 21.97
N SER A 363 16.27 9.04 21.28
CA SER A 363 17.66 9.38 21.59
C SER A 363 18.05 10.72 20.98
N ASN A 364 18.87 11.50 21.69
CA ASN A 364 19.40 12.81 21.26
C ASN A 364 18.33 13.88 20.96
N LYS A 365 17.10 13.74 21.50
CA LYS A 365 16.08 14.78 21.33
C LYS A 365 16.47 16.07 22.05
N PRO A 366 16.13 17.26 21.52
CA PRO A 366 16.22 18.49 22.30
C PRO A 366 15.39 18.41 23.58
N SER A 367 15.98 18.75 24.72
CA SER A 367 15.34 18.61 26.04
C SER A 367 14.04 19.42 26.19
N SER A 368 13.92 20.53 25.45
CA SER A 368 12.74 21.39 25.44
C SER A 368 11.57 20.86 24.62
N LEU A 369 11.79 19.87 23.73
CA LEU A 369 10.75 19.35 22.86
C LEU A 369 10.09 18.13 23.49
N PRO A 370 8.74 18.12 23.64
CA PRO A 370 8.03 16.96 24.16
C PRO A 370 7.89 15.87 23.09
N ILE A 371 7.78 14.63 23.55
CA ILE A 371 7.26 13.52 22.74
C ILE A 371 5.74 13.57 22.81
N HIS A 372 5.09 13.47 21.66
CA HIS A 372 3.65 13.20 21.54
C HIS A 372 3.46 11.81 20.94
N GLN A 373 2.97 10.86 21.73
CA GLN A 373 2.59 9.53 21.23
C GLN A 373 1.10 9.55 20.86
N LEU A 374 0.81 9.23 19.60
CA LEU A 374 -0.49 9.42 18.98
C LEU A 374 -1.19 8.09 18.69
N TRP A 375 -2.49 8.04 18.92
CA TRP A 375 -3.35 6.90 18.61
C TRP A 375 -4.68 7.35 18.01
N HIS A 376 -5.07 6.77 16.88
CA HIS A 376 -6.28 7.13 16.13
C HIS A 376 -7.24 5.96 16.05
N THR A 377 -8.51 6.22 16.39
CA THR A 377 -9.54 5.18 16.42
C THR A 377 -10.93 5.75 16.13
N VAL A 378 -11.78 4.95 15.47
CA VAL A 378 -13.24 5.18 15.38
C VAL A 378 -14.02 4.36 16.43
N TYR A 379 -13.31 3.65 17.32
CA TYR A 379 -13.86 2.77 18.35
C TYR A 379 -13.31 3.11 19.76
N PRO A 380 -13.31 4.39 20.19
CA PRO A 380 -12.69 4.80 21.46
C PRO A 380 -13.30 4.11 22.68
N GLU A 381 -14.57 3.71 22.63
CA GLU A 381 -15.28 3.00 23.70
C GLU A 381 -14.74 1.60 23.99
N HIS A 382 -14.12 0.97 22.99
CA HIS A 382 -13.55 -0.37 23.08
C HIS A 382 -12.11 -0.38 23.60
N LEU A 383 -11.48 0.79 23.71
CA LEU A 383 -10.07 0.90 24.06
C LEU A 383 -9.89 1.52 25.45
N THR A 384 -8.91 1.01 26.17
CA THR A 384 -8.39 1.64 27.38
C THR A 384 -6.89 1.73 27.32
N PHE A 385 -6.37 2.81 27.88
CA PHE A 385 -4.95 3.14 27.83
C PHE A 385 -4.44 3.40 29.24
N GLU A 386 -3.30 2.80 29.54
CA GLU A 386 -2.48 3.13 30.70
C GLU A 386 -1.13 3.61 30.18
N CYS A 387 -0.72 4.83 30.55
CA CYS A 387 0.51 5.42 30.02
C CYS A 387 1.38 5.97 31.15
N LYS A 388 2.69 5.74 31.02
CA LYS A 388 3.72 6.29 31.90
C LYS A 388 4.87 6.86 31.08
N ASP A 389 5.50 7.92 31.58
CA ASP A 389 6.74 8.43 31.01
C ASP A 389 7.98 7.68 31.55
N GLY A 390 9.16 8.01 31.03
CA GLY A 390 10.43 7.41 31.47
C GLY A 390 10.81 7.64 32.94
N ASN A 391 10.06 8.46 33.68
CA ASN A 391 10.21 8.64 35.13
C ASN A 391 9.12 7.90 35.92
N GLU A 392 8.40 6.96 35.28
CA GLU A 392 7.26 6.21 35.82
C GLU A 392 6.07 7.10 36.25
N LYS A 393 6.01 8.35 35.78
CA LYS A 393 4.88 9.23 36.06
C LYS A 393 3.73 8.89 35.11
N ILE A 394 2.53 8.75 35.67
CA ILE A 394 1.30 8.55 34.89
C ILE A 394 1.09 9.73 33.94
N VAL A 395 0.83 9.43 32.67
CA VAL A 395 0.50 10.40 31.61
C VAL A 395 -0.95 10.16 31.19
N THR A 396 -1.80 11.16 31.39
CA THR A 396 -3.18 11.13 30.92
C THR A 396 -3.25 11.65 29.49
N PRO A 397 -3.97 11.01 28.56
CA PRO A 397 -4.05 11.49 27.20
C PRO A 397 -4.91 12.76 27.13
N LEU A 398 -4.53 13.66 26.23
CA LEU A 398 -5.47 14.62 25.67
C LEU A 398 -6.27 13.92 24.57
N GLN A 399 -7.59 13.93 24.70
CA GLN A 399 -8.49 13.37 23.71
C GLN A 399 -9.02 14.49 22.81
N HIS A 400 -8.88 14.31 21.50
CA HIS A 400 -9.34 15.27 20.50
C HIS A 400 -10.28 14.61 19.50
N ILE A 401 -11.27 15.37 19.04
CA ILE A 401 -11.98 15.03 17.80
C ILE A 401 -10.98 15.26 16.67
N SER A 402 -10.73 14.22 15.88
CA SER A 402 -9.82 14.25 14.74
C SER A 402 -10.51 13.73 13.49
N GLU A 403 -9.77 13.65 12.39
CA GLU A 403 -10.27 13.20 11.10
C GLU A 403 -9.44 12.03 10.56
N SER A 404 -10.11 11.13 9.86
CA SER A 404 -9.50 10.10 9.03
C SER A 404 -10.14 10.10 7.65
N SER A 405 -9.47 9.48 6.68
CA SER A 405 -9.90 9.47 5.29
C SER A 405 -9.85 8.04 4.76
N PRO A 406 -10.92 7.25 4.94
CA PRO A 406 -10.98 5.88 4.44
C PRO A 406 -11.09 5.81 2.91
N LEU A 407 -11.53 6.90 2.27
CA LEU A 407 -11.70 7.04 0.82
C LEU A 407 -11.18 8.41 0.36
N TYR A 408 -10.66 8.47 -0.86
CA TYR A 408 -10.16 9.72 -1.43
C TYR A 408 -11.26 10.78 -1.51
N GLY A 409 -10.97 11.97 -0.99
CA GLY A 409 -11.87 13.10 -0.96
C GLY A 409 -12.89 13.10 0.17
N LEU A 410 -12.91 12.06 1.03
CA LEU A 410 -13.82 11.94 2.17
C LEU A 410 -13.05 12.11 3.48
N LYS A 411 -13.59 12.90 4.41
CA LYS A 411 -13.14 12.96 5.80
C LYS A 411 -14.24 12.41 6.69
N GLU A 412 -13.85 11.55 7.62
CA GLU A 412 -14.71 10.98 8.65
C GLU A 412 -14.15 11.30 10.02
N THR A 413 -15.03 11.53 10.97
CA THR A 413 -14.63 11.82 12.35
C THR A 413 -14.01 10.58 13.00
N CYS A 414 -12.87 10.77 13.65
CA CYS A 414 -12.27 9.78 14.55
C CYS A 414 -11.83 10.45 15.86
N THR A 415 -11.30 9.65 16.78
CA THR A 415 -10.71 10.11 18.04
C THR A 415 -9.19 10.01 17.95
N GLU A 416 -8.48 11.10 18.29
CA GLU A 416 -7.04 11.13 18.54
C GLU A 416 -6.81 11.10 20.06
N PHE A 417 -6.01 10.15 20.55
CA PHE A 417 -5.43 10.17 21.89
C PHE A 417 -3.97 10.61 21.80
N ASN A 418 -3.62 11.71 22.46
CA ASN A 418 -2.28 12.27 22.47
C ASN A 418 -1.69 12.20 23.89
N PHE A 419 -0.69 11.35 24.07
CA PHE A 419 0.08 11.26 25.31
C PHE A 419 1.35 12.09 25.18
N THR A 420 1.52 13.07 26.07
CA THR A 420 2.61 14.04 25.97
C THR A 420 3.55 13.97 27.18
N THR A 421 4.86 13.90 26.93
CA THR A 421 5.89 13.99 27.98
C THR A 421 7.14 14.74 27.53
N LEU A 422 7.84 15.38 28.47
CA LEU A 422 9.18 15.93 28.25
C LEU A 422 10.29 14.89 28.43
N SER A 423 9.97 13.73 29.01
CA SER A 423 10.91 12.60 29.12
C SER A 423 11.37 12.11 27.74
N ASP A 424 12.49 11.39 27.72
CA ASP A 424 13.03 10.79 26.50
C ASP A 424 12.34 9.46 26.13
N SER A 425 11.41 8.98 26.96
CA SER A 425 10.62 7.78 26.69
C SER A 425 9.21 7.87 27.25
N ILE A 426 8.31 7.11 26.61
CA ILE A 426 6.91 6.97 26.97
C ILE A 426 6.45 5.53 26.68
N ARG A 427 5.74 4.93 27.62
CA ARG A 427 5.20 3.57 27.51
C ARG A 427 3.69 3.60 27.69
N THR A 428 2.98 2.97 26.77
CA THR A 428 1.52 2.86 26.77
C THR A 428 1.11 1.41 26.65
N THR A 429 0.27 0.97 27.58
CA THR A 429 -0.43 -0.31 27.51
C THR A 429 -1.83 -0.05 26.99
N ILE A 430 -2.17 -0.69 25.87
CA ILE A 430 -3.47 -0.63 25.22
C ILE A 430 -4.20 -1.93 25.51
N ASN A 431 -5.41 -1.84 26.03
CA ASN A 431 -6.30 -2.98 26.25
C ASN A 431 -7.56 -2.81 25.41
N PHE A 432 -7.98 -3.86 24.72
CA PHE A 432 -9.26 -3.92 24.02
C PHE A 432 -10.27 -4.71 24.85
N LYS A 433 -11.47 -4.13 25.03
CA LYS A 433 -12.55 -4.64 25.90
C LYS A 433 -13.50 -5.61 25.22
#